data_AF-A0A9E4DHP3-F1
#
_entry.id   AF-A0A9E4DHP3-F1
#
_cell.length_a   1.000
_cell.length_b   1.000
_cell.length_c   1.000
_cell.angle_alpha   90.00
_cell.angle_beta   90.00
_cell.angle_gamma   90.00
#
_symmetry.space_group_name_H-M   'P 1'
#
loop_
_entity.id
_entity.type
_entity.pdbx_description
1 polymer ?
#
loop_
_entity_poly.entity_id
_entity_poly.type
_entity_poly.pdbx_seq_one_letter_code
_entity_poly.pdbx_strand_id
1 'polypeptide(L)'
;MDDTIAWIIIMGFYAPLHFLLPVLVLFVTGNEAEPTRRRLIRNALVDSGLSMAIAFAVVIVLAQQGRMLPAMLILLVSMAAPFVRIWRDRREIAGR
;
A
#
# COMPACT_ATOMS: atom_id res chain seq x y z
N MET A 1 -21.32 -8.77 9.76
CA MET A 1 -21.02 -8.88 8.32
C MET A 1 -20.41 -10.26 8.13
N ASP A 2 -20.80 -11.01 7.11
CA ASP A 2 -20.21 -12.33 6.83
C ASP A 2 -18.71 -12.17 6.57
N ASP A 3 -17.86 -12.92 7.29
CA ASP A 3 -16.41 -12.87 7.15
C ASP A 3 -15.96 -13.14 5.71
N THR A 4 -16.71 -13.96 4.98
CA THR A 4 -16.48 -14.25 3.57
C THR A 4 -16.64 -13.00 2.70
N ILE A 5 -17.70 -12.21 2.95
CA ILE A 5 -17.94 -10.96 2.23
C ILE A 5 -16.82 -9.94 2.51
N ALA A 6 -16.37 -9.86 3.77
CA ALA A 6 -15.25 -9.00 4.13
C ALA A 6 -13.97 -9.37 3.37
N TRP A 7 -13.63 -10.66 3.29
CA TRP A 7 -12.47 -11.14 2.53
C TRP A 7 -12.59 -10.86 1.03
N ILE A 8 -13.78 -11.01 0.44
CA ILE A 8 -14.03 -10.65 -0.96
C ILE A 8 -13.81 -9.16 -1.18
N ILE A 9 -14.31 -8.30 -0.30
CA ILE A 9 -14.09 -6.84 -0.39
C ILE A 9 -12.61 -6.52 -0.26
N ILE A 10 -11.90 -7.14 0.68
CA ILE A 10 -10.46 -6.93 0.85
C ILE A 10 -9.71 -7.35 -0.43
N MET A 11 -9.94 -8.55 -0.95
CA MET A 11 -9.27 -9.00 -2.18
C MET A 11 -9.62 -8.15 -3.41
N GLY A 12 -10.90 -7.76 -3.55
CA GLY A 12 -11.40 -7.01 -4.69
C GLY A 12 -11.08 -5.52 -4.69
N PHE A 13 -10.92 -4.90 -3.51
CA PHE A 13 -10.72 -3.46 -3.40
C PHE A 13 -9.39 -3.09 -2.74
N TYR A 14 -9.03 -3.74 -1.64
CA TYR A 14 -7.81 -3.38 -0.91
C TYR A 14 -6.58 -3.59 -1.76
N ALA A 15 -6.40 -4.80 -2.33
CA ALA A 15 -5.22 -5.08 -3.13
C ALA A 15 -5.11 -4.10 -4.33
N PRO A 16 -6.13 -3.91 -5.19
CA PRO A 16 -6.04 -2.93 -6.27
C PRO A 16 -5.73 -1.51 -5.80
N LEU A 17 -6.40 -1.00 -4.76
CA LEU A 17 -6.18 0.36 -4.27
C LEU A 17 -4.77 0.56 -3.69
N HIS A 18 -4.23 -0.46 -3.02
CA HIS A 18 -2.92 -0.40 -2.36
C HIS A 18 -1.75 -0.29 -3.34
N PHE A 19 -1.92 -0.79 -4.58
CA PHE A 19 -0.96 -0.61 -5.66
C PHE A 19 -1.29 0.58 -6.55
N LEU A 20 -2.57 0.78 -6.88
CA LEU A 20 -2.98 1.76 -7.87
C LEU A 20 -2.77 3.20 -7.36
N LEU A 21 -3.17 3.50 -6.11
CA LEU A 21 -3.09 4.86 -5.61
C LEU A 21 -1.65 5.40 -5.53
N PRO A 22 -0.65 4.66 -5.01
CA PRO A 22 0.74 5.13 -4.97
C PRO A 22 1.32 5.36 -6.37
N VAL A 23 0.99 4.48 -7.32
CA VAL A 23 1.43 4.60 -8.71
C VAL A 23 0.78 5.82 -9.38
N LEU A 24 -0.54 6.02 -9.20
CA LEU A 24 -1.24 7.19 -9.72
C LEU A 24 -0.65 8.50 -9.18
N VAL A 25 -0.31 8.56 -7.89
CA VAL A 25 0.34 9.74 -7.32
C VAL A 25 1.65 10.05 -8.03
N LEU A 26 2.49 9.05 -8.30
CA LEU A 26 3.74 9.25 -9.03
C LEU A 26 3.52 9.68 -10.49
N PHE A 27 2.45 9.21 -11.14
CA PHE A 27 2.10 9.65 -12.50
C PHE A 27 1.56 11.08 -12.54
N VAL A 28 0.71 11.45 -11.58
CA VAL A 28 0.03 12.76 -11.56
C VAL A 28 0.94 13.86 -11.04
N THR A 29 1.75 13.58 -10.02
CA THR A 29 2.60 14.57 -9.33
C THR A 29 4.06 14.53 -9.77
N GLY A 30 4.38 13.70 -10.76
CA GLY A 30 5.75 13.44 -11.16
C GLY A 30 6.27 14.45 -12.18
N ASN A 31 7.17 15.34 -11.76
CA ASN A 31 7.92 16.25 -12.65
C ASN A 31 9.35 15.74 -12.92
N GLU A 32 9.67 14.53 -12.47
CA GLU A 32 10.99 13.93 -12.59
C GLU A 32 11.23 13.37 -14.00
N ALA A 33 12.49 13.36 -14.42
CA ALA A 33 12.89 12.77 -15.69
C ALA A 33 12.46 11.29 -15.79
N GLU A 34 12.13 10.84 -17.01
CA GLU A 34 11.69 9.48 -17.37
C GLU A 34 12.42 8.35 -16.59
N PRO A 35 13.77 8.30 -16.53
CA PRO A 35 14.48 7.24 -15.82
C PRO A 35 14.23 7.26 -14.31
N THR A 36 14.14 8.44 -13.70
CA THR A 36 13.88 8.62 -12.27
C THR A 36 12.45 8.23 -11.93
N ARG A 37 11.48 8.67 -12.74
CA ARG A 37 10.06 8.32 -12.57
C ARG A 37 9.85 6.81 -12.66
N ARG A 38 10.45 6.14 -13.65
CA ARG A 38 10.36 4.68 -13.80
C ARG A 38 10.94 3.93 -12.60
N ARG A 39 12.04 4.43 -12.01
CA ARG A 39 12.61 3.88 -10.78
C ARG A 39 11.67 4.07 -9.59
N LEU A 40 11.10 5.25 -9.41
CA LEU A 40 10.15 5.54 -8.33
C LEU A 40 8.90 4.66 -8.42
N ILE A 41 8.34 4.47 -9.63
CA ILE A 41 7.20 3.58 -9.85
C ILE A 41 7.54 2.14 -9.48
N ARG A 42 8.71 1.64 -9.90
CA ARG A 42 9.15 0.29 -9.55
C ARG A 42 9.31 0.12 -8.03
N ASN A 43 9.92 1.09 -7.35
CA ASN A 43 10.05 1.09 -5.89
C ASN A 43 8.67 1.08 -5.23
N ALA A 44 7.76 1.96 -5.66
CA ALA A 44 6.40 2.03 -5.12
C ALA A 44 5.64 0.71 -5.27
N LEU A 45 5.77 0.02 -6.41
CA LEU A 45 5.17 -1.31 -6.61
C LEU A 45 5.74 -2.36 -5.64
N VAL A 46 7.06 -2.38 -5.45
CA VAL A 46 7.72 -3.30 -4.50
C VAL A 46 7.30 -2.98 -3.07
N ASP A 47 7.22 -1.70 -2.72
CA ASP A 47 6.83 -1.23 -1.40
C ASP A 47 5.36 -1.53 -1.09
N SER A 48 4.47 -1.31 -2.05
CA SER A 48 3.06 -1.71 -1.96
C SER A 48 2.94 -3.21 -1.79
N GLY A 49 3.67 -4.02 -2.56
CA GLY A 49 3.64 -5.47 -2.43
C GLY A 49 4.12 -5.96 -1.06
N LEU A 50 5.25 -5.43 -0.57
CA LEU A 50 5.81 -5.83 0.71
C LEU A 50 4.90 -5.40 1.88
N SER A 51 4.43 -4.14 1.88
CA SER A 51 3.53 -3.64 2.92
C SER A 51 2.19 -4.36 2.92
N MET A 52 1.64 -4.69 1.75
CA MET A 52 0.42 -5.49 1.63
C MET A 52 0.63 -6.90 2.21
N ALA A 53 1.71 -7.59 1.85
CA ALA A 53 1.98 -8.94 2.35
C ALA A 53 2.07 -8.97 3.88
N ILE A 54 2.77 -8.00 4.47
CA ILE A 54 2.87 -7.85 5.92
C ILE A 54 1.50 -7.55 6.54
N ALA A 55 0.74 -6.61 5.97
CA ALA A 55 -0.58 -6.24 6.48
C ALA A 55 -1.55 -7.44 6.45
N PHE A 56 -1.58 -8.20 5.35
CA PHE A 56 -2.39 -9.40 5.23
C PHE A 56 -2.01 -10.46 6.25
N ALA A 57 -0.72 -10.73 6.45
CA ALA A 57 -0.27 -11.71 7.45
C ALA A 57 -0.79 -11.35 8.85
N VAL A 58 -0.66 -10.08 9.24
CA VAL A 58 -1.14 -9.58 10.54
C VAL A 58 -2.67 -9.66 10.65
N VAL A 59 -3.37 -9.31 9.57
CA VAL A 59 -4.84 -9.32 9.50
C VAL A 59 -5.40 -10.73 9.58
N ILE A 60 -4.79 -11.71 8.92
CA ILE A 60 -5.19 -13.13 9.00
C ILE A 60 -5.10 -13.60 10.45
N VAL A 61 -3.99 -13.30 11.14
CA VAL A 61 -3.79 -13.68 12.54
C VAL A 61 -4.84 -13.03 13.45
N LEU A 62 -5.14 -11.74 13.27
CA LEU A 62 -6.15 -11.03 14.06
C LEU A 62 -7.58 -11.50 13.77
N ALA A 63 -7.89 -11.79 12.51
CA ALA A 63 -9.18 -12.31 12.11
C ALA A 63 -9.42 -13.71 12.72
N GLN A 64 -8.40 -14.57 12.72
CA GLN A 64 -8.46 -15.88 13.39
C GLN A 64 -8.70 -15.78 14.90
N GLN A 65 -8.28 -14.67 15.53
CA GLN A 65 -8.55 -14.37 16.95
C GLN A 65 -9.93 -13.73 17.19
N GLY A 66 -10.77 -13.59 16.16
CA GLY A 66 -12.07 -12.93 16.24
C GLY A 66 -11.98 -11.40 16.36
N ARG A 67 -10.79 -10.81 16.16
CA ARG A 67 -10.52 -9.36 16.33
C ARG A 67 -10.67 -8.60 15.01
N MET A 68 -11.88 -8.61 14.46
CA MET A 68 -12.15 -8.04 13.13
C MET A 68 -11.92 -6.52 13.07
N LEU A 69 -12.33 -5.76 14.08
CA LEU A 69 -12.16 -4.30 14.10
C LEU A 69 -10.66 -3.87 14.11
N PRO A 70 -9.79 -4.46 14.96
CA PRO A 70 -8.34 -4.24 14.88
C PRO A 70 -7.74 -4.62 13.51
N ALA A 71 -8.18 -5.72 12.92
CA ALA A 71 -7.68 -6.16 11.62
C ALA A 71 -7.99 -5.11 10.53
N MET A 72 -9.23 -4.61 10.50
CA MET A 72 -9.65 -3.55 9.57
C MET A 72 -8.88 -2.25 9.76
N LEU A 73 -8.61 -1.85 11.00
CA LEU A 73 -7.79 -0.67 11.30
C LEU A 73 -6.36 -0.83 10.78
N ILE A 74 -5.77 -2.02 10.90
CA ILE A 74 -4.42 -2.28 10.39
C ILE A 74 -4.39 -2.20 8.87
N LEU A 75 -5.39 -2.73 8.16
CA LEU A 75 -5.50 -2.56 6.72
C LEU A 75 -5.54 -1.07 6.36
N LEU A 76 -6.42 -0.31 7.01
CA LEU A 76 -6.60 1.11 6.77
C LEU A 76 -5.32 1.92 7.01
N VAL A 77 -4.62 1.69 8.11
CA VAL A 77 -3.36 2.37 8.41
C VAL A 77 -2.26 1.94 7.43
N SER A 78 -2.23 0.66 7.06
CA SER A 78 -1.23 0.13 6.14
C SER A 78 -1.33 0.76 4.75
N MET A 79 -2.52 1.19 4.32
CA MET A 79 -2.71 1.95 3.05
C MET A 79 -1.86 3.22 2.98
N ALA A 80 -1.52 3.84 4.11
CA ALA A 80 -0.66 5.02 4.12
C ALA A 80 0.82 4.69 3.90
N ALA A 81 1.25 3.44 4.13
CA ALA A 81 2.66 3.06 4.14
C ALA A 81 3.39 3.31 2.81
N PRO A 82 2.83 2.99 1.62
CA PRO A 82 3.49 3.27 0.34
C PRO A 82 3.71 4.78 0.11
N PHE A 83 2.78 5.64 0.55
CA PHE A 83 2.89 7.08 0.38
C PHE A 83 4.01 7.69 1.23
N VAL A 84 4.15 7.23 2.48
CA VAL A 84 5.23 7.66 3.37
C VAL A 84 6.59 7.31 2.77
N ARG A 85 6.70 6.11 2.16
CA ARG A 85 7.93 5.68 1.46
C ARG A 85 8.21 6.53 0.22
N ILE A 86 7.22 6.79 -0.64
CA ILE A 86 7.39 7.68 -1.80
C ILE A 86 7.91 9.06 -1.37
N TRP A 87 7.35 9.62 -0.30
CA TRP A 87 7.79 10.93 0.20
C TRP A 87 9.22 10.91 0.73
N ARG A 88 9.65 9.80 1.34
CA ARG A 88 11.03 9.60 1.77
C ARG A 88 11.98 9.47 0.57
N ASP A 89 11.63 8.64 -0.41
CA ASP A 89 12.41 8.43 -1.64
C ASP A 89 12.60 9.75 -2.42
N ARG A 90 11.56 10.58 -2.50
CA ARG A 90 11.67 11.93 -3.11
C ARG A 90 12.65 12.84 -2.36
N ARG A 91 12.65 12.81 -1.02
CA ARG A 91 13.58 13.60 -0.20
C ARG A 91 15.02 13.12 -0.33
N GLU A 92 15.26 11.82 -0.43
CA GLU A 92 16.60 11.27 -0.67
C GLU A 92 17.16 11.69 -2.04
N ILE A 93 16.30 11.85 -3.05
CA ILE A 93 16.69 12.34 -4.38
C ILE A 93 16.92 13.85 -4.37
N ALA A 94 16.09 14.64 -3.69
CA ALA A 94 16.20 16.10 -3.64
C ALA A 94 17.32 16.62 -2.71
N GLY A 95 17.77 15.80 -1.75
CA GLY A 95 18.88 16.11 -0.85
C GLY A 95 20.26 15.69 -1.37
N ARG A 96 20.34 15.15 -2.59
CA ARG A 96 21.57 14.85 -3.33
C ARG A 96 21.73 15.84 -4.47
#